data_AF-A0A3L7DUA6-F1
#
_entry.id   AF-A0A3L7DUA6-F1
#
_cell.length_a   1.000
_cell.length_b   1.000
_cell.length_c   1.000
_cell.angle_alpha   90.00
_cell.angle_beta   90.00
_cell.angle_gamma   90.00
#
_symmetry.space_group_name_H-M   'P 1'
#
loop_
_entity.id
_entity.type
_entity.pdbx_description
1 polymer ?
#
loop_
_entity_poly.entity_id
_entity_poly.type
_entity_poly.pdbx_seq_one_letter_code
_entity_poly.pdbx_strand_id
1 'polypeptide(L)'
;MARACWLLCLVLLAGCAADDAPASAEQRPNILLILADDLGNNDLGAFGDGAAATPHIDTLAAQGVRFRRHYAQPSCRPARVELLTGKAASRVGLPPHFRGIGPEHVTLAEALGDGGYATAHIGKWHLGHSLASARPEAQGFDDWYGFLHALTTRNGSLDNPAASYIDPWLQGRDQAPARQQGHLTDLLTDAAIERIDGFSKAGRPWFLNLWYFAPHNPAQAAPRFAARFADSPEGEYLALLAQLDASVGRLLQALTDSGQLQNTLVVFVSDNGGVNRVRDSNQPFYGNKTSFYEGGIRTPLIISRPGQLAPMDIAQPVFIRDLMPTLLAQAGLPPVPGLDGLDLAPLLQGATLPRPARTYWDIGIPGWGAYSVLDLERQQWGLGVQVQDFEPVQNHFAPPRPATAAEQERMQGDYQRWQRQVRQVRMTAVSKPGNTREYAGDAYRRTPGYGGWTLQLPVNNDRPLSRLVAQEQQLEMTLGQGQLGLSMPGLELQAPLPGAGCQLLTVSAYYQWPARRPGDAELHFQVYLDDERLAGGREELRPEMLVDSYGATRVAADSGELVISNTYLNGNPSGHYRALTGSAPSCPGES
;
A
#
# COMPACT_ATOMS: atom_id res chain seq x y z
N MET A 1 -7.95 -55.92 -57.05
CA MET A 1 -9.32 -55.76 -56.54
C MET A 1 -9.23 -55.99 -55.03
N ALA A 2 -9.00 -54.95 -54.23
CA ALA A 2 -9.95 -53.94 -53.79
C ALA A 2 -10.57 -54.30 -52.42
N ARG A 3 -10.28 -53.42 -51.45
CA ARG A 3 -11.15 -53.00 -50.33
C ARG A 3 -11.34 -53.99 -49.18
N ALA A 4 -10.70 -53.72 -48.05
CA ALA A 4 -11.35 -53.58 -46.73
C ALA A 4 -10.31 -53.25 -45.64
N CYS A 5 -10.75 -52.59 -44.57
CA CYS A 5 -10.06 -52.40 -43.28
C CYS A 5 -9.13 -51.19 -43.13
N TRP A 6 -9.63 -49.97 -43.33
CA TRP A 6 -9.17 -48.78 -42.58
C TRP A 6 -10.36 -47.82 -42.38
N LEU A 7 -11.23 -48.09 -41.41
CA LEU A 7 -12.33 -47.17 -41.05
C LEU A 7 -12.88 -47.35 -39.63
N LEU A 8 -12.04 -47.71 -38.66
CA LEU A 8 -12.45 -47.76 -37.24
C LEU A 8 -11.32 -47.25 -36.33
N CYS A 9 -11.02 -45.95 -36.37
CA CYS A 9 -10.18 -45.30 -35.36
C CYS A 9 -10.35 -43.76 -35.29
N LEU A 10 -11.53 -43.21 -35.61
CA LEU A 10 -11.74 -41.75 -35.65
C LEU A 10 -13.07 -41.29 -35.02
N VAL A 11 -13.49 -41.88 -33.88
CA VAL A 11 -14.73 -41.43 -33.18
C VAL A 11 -14.56 -41.22 -31.66
N LEU A 12 -13.35 -41.27 -31.06
CA LEU A 12 -13.20 -41.15 -29.60
C LEU A 12 -12.11 -40.16 -29.14
N LEU A 13 -12.08 -38.95 -29.70
CA LEU A 13 -11.26 -37.84 -29.17
C LEU A 13 -11.99 -36.47 -29.18
N ALA A 14 -13.31 -36.46 -29.06
CA ALA A 14 -14.11 -35.22 -28.95
C ALA A 14 -14.80 -35.12 -27.58
N GLY A 15 -14.10 -35.48 -26.50
CA GLY A 15 -14.61 -35.42 -25.14
C GLY A 15 -13.62 -34.73 -24.21
N CYS A 16 -14.06 -33.62 -23.62
CA CYS A 16 -13.39 -32.83 -22.58
C CYS A 16 -12.34 -31.83 -23.06
N ALA A 17 -12.72 -30.92 -23.96
CA ALA A 17 -12.34 -29.53 -23.74
C ALA A 17 -13.50 -28.92 -22.93
N ALA A 18 -13.33 -28.79 -21.62
CA ALA A 18 -14.16 -27.88 -20.87
C ALA A 18 -13.84 -26.48 -21.41
N ASP A 19 -14.76 -25.90 -22.18
CA ASP A 19 -14.68 -24.50 -22.54
C ASP A 19 -14.66 -23.70 -21.23
N ASP A 20 -13.50 -23.12 -20.89
CA ASP A 20 -13.36 -22.02 -19.94
C ASP A 20 -14.04 -20.77 -20.56
N ALA A 21 -15.34 -20.86 -20.81
CA ALA A 21 -16.14 -19.69 -21.16
C ALA A 21 -16.15 -18.79 -19.92
N PRO A 22 -15.76 -17.51 -20.04
CA PRO A 22 -15.80 -16.59 -18.91
C PRO A 22 -17.22 -16.56 -18.35
N ALA A 23 -17.33 -16.70 -17.02
CA ALA A 23 -18.61 -16.67 -16.32
C ALA A 23 -19.44 -15.49 -16.81
N SER A 24 -20.72 -15.73 -17.15
CA SER A 24 -21.62 -14.67 -17.60
C SER A 24 -21.69 -13.56 -16.55
N ALA A 25 -21.97 -12.32 -16.94
CA ALA A 25 -22.02 -11.19 -16.01
C ALA A 25 -22.98 -11.43 -14.83
N GLU A 26 -23.99 -12.28 -15.00
CA GLU A 26 -24.93 -12.71 -13.94
C GLU A 26 -24.31 -13.64 -12.88
N GLN A 27 -23.19 -14.30 -13.15
CA GLN A 27 -22.54 -15.25 -12.24
C GLN A 27 -21.43 -14.63 -11.39
N ARG A 28 -21.01 -13.39 -11.69
CA ARG A 28 -19.94 -12.71 -10.97
C ARG A 28 -20.46 -12.15 -9.64
N PRO A 29 -19.71 -12.29 -8.52
CA PRO A 29 -20.14 -11.73 -7.26
C PRO A 29 -20.02 -10.20 -7.27
N ASN A 30 -20.91 -9.54 -6.53
CA ASN A 30 -20.65 -8.18 -6.09
C ASN A 30 -19.52 -8.18 -5.05
N ILE A 31 -18.80 -7.08 -4.91
CA ILE A 31 -17.70 -6.96 -3.96
C ILE A 31 -17.94 -5.74 -3.06
N LEU A 32 -18.12 -5.99 -1.77
CA LEU A 32 -18.16 -4.96 -0.73
C LEU A 32 -16.87 -5.05 0.09
N LEU A 33 -15.98 -4.07 -0.08
CA LEU A 33 -14.71 -3.99 0.64
C LEU A 33 -14.80 -2.92 1.73
N ILE A 34 -14.91 -3.36 2.97
CA ILE A 34 -14.99 -2.52 4.17
C ILE A 34 -13.60 -2.44 4.80
N LEU A 35 -13.06 -1.22 4.88
CA LEU A 35 -11.81 -0.91 5.58
C LEU A 35 -12.10 -0.03 6.80
N ALA A 36 -11.71 -0.50 7.99
CA ALA A 36 -11.64 0.31 9.19
C ALA A 36 -10.28 1.00 9.32
N ASP A 37 -10.23 2.13 10.05
CA ASP A 37 -9.04 2.99 10.18
C ASP A 37 -8.62 3.05 11.65
N ASP A 38 -7.43 2.51 11.94
CA ASP A 38 -6.91 2.32 13.31
C ASP A 38 -7.71 1.36 14.20
N LEU A 39 -8.24 0.29 13.61
CA LEU A 39 -8.91 -0.80 14.34
C LEU A 39 -7.91 -1.91 14.66
N GLY A 40 -7.73 -2.21 15.95
CA GLY A 40 -6.84 -3.26 16.45
C GLY A 40 -7.52 -4.65 16.51
N ASN A 41 -6.74 -5.71 16.70
CA ASN A 41 -7.26 -7.07 16.77
C ASN A 41 -8.25 -7.29 17.93
N ASN A 42 -7.98 -6.69 19.09
CA ASN A 42 -8.80 -6.83 20.28
C ASN A 42 -10.03 -5.92 20.29
N ASP A 43 -10.22 -5.11 19.24
CA ASP A 43 -11.43 -4.33 19.06
C ASP A 43 -12.59 -5.15 18.48
N LEU A 44 -12.34 -6.40 18.05
CA LEU A 44 -13.39 -7.31 17.58
C LEU A 44 -13.48 -8.53 18.49
N GLY A 45 -14.70 -8.91 18.88
CA GLY A 45 -14.93 -10.12 19.66
C GLY A 45 -14.42 -11.37 18.94
N ALA A 46 -14.50 -11.41 17.61
CA ALA A 46 -14.02 -12.53 16.80
C ALA A 46 -12.49 -12.72 16.73
N PHE A 47 -11.69 -11.71 17.08
CA PHE A 47 -10.22 -11.72 16.94
C PHE A 47 -9.47 -11.55 18.25
N GLY A 48 -10.08 -10.89 19.23
CA GLY A 48 -9.49 -10.58 20.53
C GLY A 48 -9.76 -11.60 21.63
N ASP A 49 -9.89 -11.08 22.84
CA ASP A 49 -10.30 -11.76 24.07
C ASP A 49 -11.80 -12.12 24.11
N GLY A 50 -12.57 -11.70 23.11
CA GLY A 50 -14.02 -11.92 23.01
C GLY A 50 -14.89 -10.91 23.78
N ALA A 51 -14.30 -9.88 24.40
CA ALA A 51 -15.03 -8.92 25.22
C ALA A 51 -15.59 -7.71 24.43
N ALA A 52 -15.11 -7.46 23.21
CA ALA A 52 -15.59 -6.35 22.40
C ALA A 52 -17.03 -6.61 21.89
N ALA A 53 -17.90 -5.62 22.04
CA ALA A 53 -19.31 -5.70 21.64
C ALA A 53 -19.49 -5.39 20.13
N THR A 54 -19.04 -6.31 19.27
CA THR A 54 -19.11 -6.20 17.80
C THR A 54 -19.94 -7.32 17.16
N PRO A 55 -21.22 -7.50 17.57
CA PRO A 55 -22.02 -8.66 17.15
C PRO A 55 -22.23 -8.81 15.64
N HIS A 56 -22.28 -7.71 14.87
CA HIS A 56 -22.51 -7.78 13.43
C HIS A 56 -21.25 -8.22 12.69
N ILE A 57 -20.10 -7.64 13.04
CA ILE A 57 -18.79 -8.04 12.48
C ILE A 57 -18.45 -9.47 12.93
N ASP A 58 -18.76 -9.83 14.17
CA ASP A 58 -18.54 -11.19 14.69
C ASP A 58 -19.41 -12.23 13.98
N THR A 59 -20.65 -11.87 13.62
CA THR A 59 -21.51 -12.72 12.78
C THR A 59 -20.90 -12.92 11.39
N LEU A 60 -20.38 -11.86 10.78
CA LEU A 60 -19.67 -11.95 9.50
C LEU A 60 -18.47 -12.89 9.60
N ALA A 61 -17.71 -12.79 10.69
CA ALA A 61 -16.55 -13.63 10.97
C ALA A 61 -16.93 -15.10 11.21
N ALA A 62 -18.04 -15.36 11.91
CA ALA A 62 -18.55 -16.70 12.19
C ALA A 62 -19.14 -17.40 10.96
N GLN A 63 -19.57 -16.63 9.95
CA GLN A 63 -20.12 -17.13 8.69
C GLN A 63 -19.11 -17.13 7.54
N GLY A 64 -17.89 -16.64 7.78
CA GLY A 64 -16.86 -16.46 6.75
C GLY A 64 -15.52 -17.03 7.18
N VAL A 65 -14.48 -16.57 6.50
CA VAL A 65 -13.11 -17.00 6.71
C VAL A 65 -12.37 -15.94 7.50
N ARG A 66 -11.81 -16.33 8.65
CA ARG A 66 -10.97 -15.46 9.49
C ARG A 66 -9.50 -15.73 9.22
N PHE A 67 -8.76 -14.68 8.88
CA PHE A 67 -7.32 -14.78 8.69
C PHE A 67 -6.62 -14.37 9.98
N ARG A 68 -6.19 -15.36 10.76
CA ARG A 68 -5.63 -15.16 12.09
C ARG A 68 -4.28 -14.47 12.08
N ARG A 69 -3.54 -14.52 10.96
CA ARG A 69 -2.23 -13.88 10.76
C ARG A 69 -2.22 -13.01 9.50
N HIS A 70 -3.17 -12.06 9.43
CA HIS A 70 -3.19 -11.05 8.38
C HIS A 70 -2.34 -9.83 8.77
N TYR A 71 -1.52 -9.36 7.83
CA TYR A 71 -0.66 -8.19 8.02
C TYR A 71 -0.95 -7.08 7.01
N ALA A 72 -1.20 -5.89 7.53
CA ALA A 72 -1.32 -4.66 6.76
C ALA A 72 -0.01 -3.86 6.83
N GLN A 73 -0.08 -2.54 7.04
CA GLN A 73 1.08 -1.66 7.15
C GLN A 73 1.05 -0.91 8.49
N PRO A 74 2.16 -0.28 8.94
CA PRO A 74 2.17 0.45 10.20
C PRO A 74 1.41 1.80 10.12
N SER A 75 0.87 2.18 8.96
CA SER A 75 0.07 3.39 8.81
C SER A 75 -0.90 3.31 7.62
N CYS A 76 -1.90 4.20 7.61
CA CYS A 76 -3.03 4.15 6.69
C CYS A 76 -2.64 4.17 5.20
N ARG A 77 -1.78 5.13 4.79
CA ARG A 77 -1.46 5.39 3.37
C ARG A 77 -0.76 4.20 2.69
N PRO A 78 0.33 3.63 3.24
CA PRO A 78 0.94 2.45 2.64
C PRO A 78 0.00 1.24 2.62
N ALA A 79 -0.84 1.02 3.64
CA ALA A 79 -1.80 -0.08 3.59
C ALA A 79 -2.83 0.07 2.47
N ARG A 80 -3.38 1.28 2.31
CA ARG A 80 -4.35 1.60 1.25
C ARG A 80 -3.74 1.45 -0.15
N VAL A 81 -2.46 1.81 -0.31
CA VAL A 81 -1.78 1.62 -1.60
C VAL A 81 -1.52 0.14 -1.87
N GLU A 82 -1.11 -0.65 -0.88
CA GLU A 82 -0.94 -2.10 -1.02
C GLU A 82 -2.26 -2.78 -1.37
N LEU A 83 -3.34 -2.39 -0.71
CA LEU A 83 -4.68 -2.92 -0.93
C LEU A 83 -5.14 -2.70 -2.38
N LEU A 84 -4.99 -1.48 -2.90
CA LEU A 84 -5.47 -1.15 -4.26
C LEU A 84 -4.53 -1.65 -5.36
N THR A 85 -3.23 -1.73 -5.12
CA THR A 85 -2.27 -2.07 -6.20
C THR A 85 -1.80 -3.51 -6.16
N GLY A 86 -2.07 -4.26 -5.08
CA GLY A 86 -1.56 -5.60 -4.86
C GLY A 86 -0.03 -5.69 -4.87
N LYS A 87 0.67 -4.56 -4.76
CA LYS A 87 2.13 -4.43 -4.72
C LYS A 87 2.54 -3.96 -3.34
N ALA A 88 3.73 -4.32 -2.90
CA ALA A 88 4.26 -3.81 -1.65
C ALA A 88 4.42 -2.28 -1.71
N ALA A 89 4.12 -1.55 -0.64
CA ALA A 89 4.19 -0.09 -0.60
C ALA A 89 5.61 0.40 -0.92
N SER A 90 6.61 -0.38 -0.52
CA SER A 90 8.03 -0.19 -0.82
C SER A 90 8.35 -0.30 -2.31
N ARG A 91 7.55 -1.05 -3.10
CA ARG A 91 7.68 -1.10 -4.57
C ARG A 91 6.94 0.04 -5.26
N VAL A 92 5.70 0.30 -4.82
CA VAL A 92 4.86 1.34 -5.39
C VAL A 92 5.57 2.68 -5.28
N GLY A 93 6.03 3.00 -4.07
CA GLY A 93 6.63 4.30 -3.77
C GLY A 93 5.58 5.41 -3.80
N LEU A 94 5.60 6.26 -2.78
CA LEU A 94 4.59 7.30 -2.64
C LEU A 94 5.26 8.67 -2.79
N PRO A 95 4.82 9.50 -3.76
CA PRO A 95 5.26 10.88 -3.87
C PRO A 95 5.23 11.61 -2.51
N PRO A 96 6.28 12.41 -2.20
CA PRO A 96 6.34 13.21 -0.99
C PRO A 96 5.18 14.22 -0.95
N HIS A 97 4.91 14.77 0.25
CA HIS A 97 3.87 15.78 0.48
C HIS A 97 2.45 15.36 0.05
N PHE A 98 2.08 14.09 0.24
CA PHE A 98 0.70 13.61 0.03
C PHE A 98 0.15 13.82 -1.40
N ARG A 99 1.03 13.93 -2.40
CA ARG A 99 0.62 14.11 -3.81
C ARG A 99 -0.15 12.92 -4.37
N GLY A 100 -0.04 11.77 -3.73
CA GLY A 100 -0.97 10.65 -3.89
C GLY A 100 -0.34 9.38 -4.44
N ILE A 101 -1.15 8.48 -5.00
CA ILE A 101 -0.75 7.30 -5.77
C ILE A 101 -0.31 7.75 -7.18
N GLY A 102 0.71 7.09 -7.74
CA GLY A 102 1.18 7.35 -9.10
C GLY A 102 0.25 6.74 -10.15
N PRO A 103 -0.02 7.42 -11.29
CA PRO A 103 -0.92 6.92 -12.33
C PRO A 103 -0.38 5.70 -13.09
N GLU A 104 0.88 5.30 -12.85
CA GLU A 104 1.49 4.13 -13.49
C GLU A 104 1.08 2.78 -12.85
N HIS A 105 0.41 2.81 -11.69
CA HIS A 105 -0.01 1.59 -11.00
C HIS A 105 -1.48 1.32 -11.29
N VAL A 106 -1.74 0.22 -12.01
CA VAL A 106 -3.10 -0.28 -12.19
C VAL A 106 -3.67 -0.66 -10.82
N THR A 107 -4.80 -0.05 -10.49
CA THR A 107 -5.54 -0.29 -9.25
C THR A 107 -6.58 -1.39 -9.41
N LEU A 108 -7.02 -1.95 -8.29
CA LEU A 108 -8.10 -2.93 -8.21
C LEU A 108 -9.39 -2.39 -8.84
N ALA A 109 -9.69 -1.10 -8.66
CA ALA A 109 -10.89 -0.49 -9.25
C ALA A 109 -10.77 -0.40 -10.77
N GLU A 110 -9.62 0.00 -11.33
CA GLU A 110 -9.40 -0.01 -12.78
C GLU A 110 -9.53 -1.42 -13.36
N ALA A 111 -8.88 -2.42 -12.74
CA ALA A 111 -8.93 -3.80 -13.18
C ALA A 111 -10.36 -4.40 -13.12
N LEU A 112 -11.15 -4.06 -12.09
CA LEU A 112 -12.55 -4.47 -11.99
C LEU A 112 -13.44 -3.72 -12.98
N GLY A 113 -13.21 -2.43 -13.17
CA GLY A 113 -13.93 -1.58 -14.14
C GLY A 113 -13.75 -2.07 -15.58
N ASP A 114 -12.51 -2.37 -15.97
CA ASP A 114 -12.17 -3.01 -17.26
C ASP A 114 -12.85 -4.39 -17.38
N GLY A 115 -13.03 -5.08 -16.26
CA GLY A 115 -13.80 -6.31 -16.13
C GLY A 115 -15.33 -6.13 -16.18
N GLY A 116 -15.85 -4.91 -16.33
CA GLY A 116 -17.27 -4.62 -16.45
C GLY A 116 -18.01 -4.36 -15.13
N TYR A 117 -17.29 -4.18 -14.02
CA TYR A 117 -17.91 -3.78 -12.75
C TYR A 117 -18.28 -2.30 -12.75
N ALA A 118 -19.40 -1.95 -12.12
CA ALA A 118 -19.58 -0.57 -11.63
C ALA A 118 -18.69 -0.36 -10.39
N THR A 119 -17.98 0.76 -10.30
CA THR A 119 -17.03 0.98 -9.19
C THR A 119 -17.39 2.25 -8.42
N ALA A 120 -17.42 2.17 -7.09
CA ALA A 120 -17.55 3.35 -6.24
C ALA A 120 -16.63 3.31 -5.02
N HIS A 121 -16.14 4.49 -4.62
CA HIS A 121 -15.40 4.68 -3.38
C HIS A 121 -16.19 5.54 -2.40
N ILE A 122 -16.31 5.08 -1.15
CA ILE A 122 -16.98 5.84 -0.09
C ILE A 122 -16.04 6.01 1.10
N GLY A 123 -15.90 7.24 1.59
CA GLY A 123 -15.18 7.57 2.83
C GLY A 123 -13.80 8.18 2.64
N LYS A 124 -12.85 7.77 3.48
CA LYS A 124 -11.49 8.34 3.54
C LYS A 124 -10.66 7.83 2.37
N TRP A 125 -10.22 8.69 1.47
CA TRP A 125 -9.33 8.28 0.37
C TRP A 125 -7.86 8.15 0.81
N HIS A 126 -7.24 9.27 1.22
CA HIS A 126 -5.87 9.34 1.75
C HIS A 126 -4.75 8.90 0.77
N LEU A 127 -5.07 8.72 -0.51
CA LEU A 127 -4.12 8.39 -1.58
C LEU A 127 -3.91 9.54 -2.57
N GLY A 128 -4.22 10.78 -2.18
CA GLY A 128 -3.98 11.98 -3.00
C GLY A 128 -5.10 13.00 -2.85
N HIS A 129 -4.76 14.28 -2.73
CA HIS A 129 -5.75 15.35 -2.65
C HIS A 129 -5.45 16.49 -3.63
N SER A 130 -4.17 16.79 -3.86
CA SER A 130 -3.73 17.92 -4.70
C SER A 130 -3.57 17.58 -6.17
N LEU A 131 -3.23 16.32 -6.51
CA LEU A 131 -3.12 15.88 -7.90
C LEU A 131 -4.42 15.23 -8.36
N ALA A 132 -5.00 15.74 -9.45
CA ALA A 132 -6.20 15.16 -10.06
C ALA A 132 -5.98 13.69 -10.46
N SER A 133 -4.79 13.35 -10.96
CA SER A 133 -4.41 11.98 -11.34
C SER A 133 -4.41 10.98 -10.19
N ALA A 134 -4.38 11.44 -8.93
CA ALA A 134 -4.36 10.60 -7.75
C ALA A 134 -5.68 10.61 -6.97
N ARG A 135 -6.73 11.23 -7.51
CA ARG A 135 -8.09 11.23 -6.94
C ARG A 135 -8.83 9.95 -7.32
N PRO A 136 -9.90 9.57 -6.58
CA PRO A 136 -10.61 8.31 -6.84
C PRO A 136 -11.06 8.14 -8.30
N GLU A 137 -11.58 9.20 -8.92
CA GLU A 137 -12.07 9.17 -10.31
C GLU A 137 -10.97 8.87 -11.35
N ALA A 138 -9.71 9.22 -11.03
CA ALA A 138 -8.56 8.93 -11.88
C ALA A 138 -7.91 7.58 -11.57
N GLN A 139 -8.46 6.85 -10.60
CA GLN A 139 -7.96 5.58 -10.08
C GLN A 139 -9.04 4.50 -10.17
N GLY A 140 -9.85 4.57 -11.24
CA GLY A 140 -10.81 3.52 -11.62
C GLY A 140 -12.19 3.57 -10.96
N PHE A 141 -12.51 4.60 -10.16
CA PHE A 141 -13.84 4.73 -9.55
C PHE A 141 -14.80 5.56 -10.41
N ASP A 142 -15.93 4.97 -10.83
CA ASP A 142 -16.99 5.66 -11.57
C ASP A 142 -17.67 6.74 -10.72
N ASP A 143 -17.82 6.51 -9.42
CA ASP A 143 -18.37 7.46 -8.46
C ASP A 143 -17.55 7.46 -7.15
N TRP A 144 -17.58 8.58 -6.43
CA TRP A 144 -17.07 8.60 -5.06
C TRP A 144 -17.74 9.66 -4.20
N TYR A 145 -17.82 9.37 -2.90
CA TYR A 145 -18.34 10.29 -1.89
C TYR A 145 -17.59 10.12 -0.57
N GLY A 146 -17.06 11.22 -0.02
CA GLY A 146 -16.33 11.17 1.24
C GLY A 146 -15.37 12.34 1.38
N PHE A 147 -14.12 12.05 1.68
CA PHE A 147 -13.11 13.08 1.89
C PHE A 147 -11.70 12.59 1.51
N LEU A 148 -10.92 13.48 0.90
CA LEU A 148 -9.60 13.12 0.38
C LEU A 148 -8.55 13.03 1.50
N HIS A 149 -8.71 13.80 2.58
CA HIS A 149 -7.79 13.84 3.71
C HIS A 149 -8.55 14.08 5.04
N ALA A 150 -8.17 13.39 6.12
CA ALA A 150 -8.92 13.46 7.39
C ALA A 150 -9.04 14.88 7.95
N LEU A 151 -8.03 15.73 7.75
CA LEU A 151 -8.04 17.12 8.22
C LEU A 151 -9.13 17.98 7.57
N THR A 152 -9.58 17.65 6.35
CA THR A 152 -10.62 18.44 5.67
C THR A 152 -11.99 18.24 6.28
N THR A 153 -12.22 17.17 7.06
CA THR A 153 -13.54 16.85 7.63
C THR A 153 -14.08 17.94 8.55
N ARG A 154 -13.23 18.80 9.13
CA ARG A 154 -13.67 19.83 10.07
C ARG A 154 -14.14 21.13 9.41
N ASN A 155 -13.49 21.57 8.34
CA ASN A 155 -13.79 22.87 7.71
C ASN A 155 -13.58 22.90 6.19
N GLY A 156 -13.36 21.76 5.53
CA GLY A 156 -13.09 21.68 4.10
C GLY A 156 -11.67 22.07 3.69
N SER A 157 -10.77 22.42 4.63
CA SER A 157 -9.38 22.81 4.36
C SER A 157 -8.37 21.96 5.14
N LEU A 158 -7.11 22.00 4.69
CA LEU A 158 -5.98 21.36 5.38
C LEU A 158 -5.38 22.24 6.50
N ASP A 159 -5.82 23.49 6.62
CA ASP A 159 -5.26 24.47 7.56
C ASP A 159 -5.64 24.20 9.02
N ASN A 160 -6.52 23.21 9.27
CA ASN A 160 -6.96 22.83 10.60
C ASN A 160 -6.33 21.50 11.03
N PRO A 161 -5.62 21.43 12.17
CA PRO A 161 -4.94 20.22 12.61
C PRO A 161 -5.87 19.13 13.18
N ALA A 162 -7.20 19.26 13.11
CA ALA A 162 -8.11 18.32 13.74
C ALA A 162 -9.25 17.84 12.81
N ALA A 163 -9.40 16.52 12.69
CA ALA A 163 -10.55 15.88 12.05
C ALA A 163 -11.82 15.97 12.92
N SER A 164 -12.99 15.76 12.33
CA SER A 164 -14.29 15.74 13.01
C SER A 164 -15.19 14.63 12.46
N TYR A 165 -15.90 13.94 13.35
CA TYR A 165 -17.00 13.04 12.99
C TYR A 165 -18.36 13.75 12.95
N ILE A 166 -18.49 14.90 13.61
CA ILE A 166 -19.76 15.63 13.74
C ILE A 166 -19.83 16.73 12.70
N ASP A 167 -20.93 16.75 11.98
CA ASP A 167 -21.23 17.59 10.83
C ASP A 167 -20.02 17.77 9.87
N PRO A 168 -19.49 16.65 9.31
CA PRO A 168 -18.24 16.68 8.58
C PRO A 168 -18.39 17.41 7.24
N TRP A 169 -17.30 17.98 6.75
CA TRP A 169 -17.19 18.41 5.35
C TRP A 169 -16.87 17.21 4.47
N LEU A 170 -17.78 16.92 3.55
CA LEU A 170 -17.68 15.83 2.58
C LEU A 170 -17.82 16.36 1.17
N GLN A 171 -17.38 15.56 0.22
CA GLN A 171 -17.33 15.89 -1.19
C GLN A 171 -17.74 14.66 -2.01
N GLY A 172 -18.54 14.89 -3.06
CA GLY A 172 -18.77 13.92 -4.12
C GLY A 172 -17.93 14.23 -5.36
N ARG A 173 -17.90 13.31 -6.31
CA ARG A 173 -17.28 13.51 -7.62
C ARG A 173 -17.73 14.84 -8.25
N ASP A 174 -16.76 15.61 -8.75
CA ASP A 174 -16.96 16.91 -9.43
C ASP A 174 -17.67 18.00 -8.60
N GLN A 175 -17.80 17.82 -7.28
CA GLN A 175 -18.39 18.79 -6.37
C GLN A 175 -17.31 19.45 -5.50
N ALA A 176 -17.60 20.62 -4.95
CA ALA A 176 -16.76 21.20 -3.89
C ALA A 176 -17.09 20.55 -2.54
N PRO A 177 -16.13 20.48 -1.59
CA PRO A 177 -16.43 20.06 -0.23
C PRO A 177 -17.53 20.93 0.39
N ALA A 178 -18.49 20.30 1.06
CA ALA A 178 -19.58 20.97 1.75
C ALA A 178 -19.86 20.31 3.11
N ARG A 179 -20.23 21.12 4.10
CA ARG A 179 -20.64 20.63 5.42
C ARG A 179 -21.92 19.81 5.30
N GLN A 180 -21.89 18.60 5.83
CA GLN A 180 -23.02 17.69 5.89
C GLN A 180 -23.53 17.63 7.34
N GLN A 181 -24.84 17.58 7.53
CA GLN A 181 -25.42 17.45 8.87
C GLN A 181 -25.45 15.98 9.28
N GLY A 182 -24.95 15.66 10.48
CA GLY A 182 -25.00 14.30 11.03
C GLY A 182 -23.63 13.76 11.43
N HIS A 183 -23.57 12.44 11.65
CA HIS A 183 -22.34 11.75 12.03
C HIS A 183 -21.68 11.09 10.82
N LEU A 184 -20.37 11.26 10.69
CA LEU A 184 -19.57 10.78 9.56
C LEU A 184 -19.79 9.30 9.24
N THR A 185 -19.72 8.42 10.24
CA THR A 185 -19.89 6.98 10.02
C THR A 185 -21.29 6.67 9.47
N ASP A 186 -22.32 7.37 9.95
CA ASP A 186 -23.69 7.20 9.47
C ASP A 186 -23.83 7.68 8.03
N LEU A 187 -23.35 8.89 7.73
CA LEU A 187 -23.41 9.50 6.40
C LEU A 187 -22.72 8.63 5.34
N LEU A 188 -21.55 8.06 5.67
CA LEU A 188 -20.85 7.14 4.77
C LEU A 188 -21.62 5.82 4.59
N THR A 189 -22.27 5.34 5.65
CA THR A 189 -23.11 4.12 5.58
C THR A 189 -24.34 4.36 4.70
N ASP A 190 -24.99 5.51 4.85
CA ASP A 190 -26.17 5.89 4.07
C ASP A 190 -25.82 6.00 2.58
N ALA A 191 -24.70 6.67 2.27
CA ALA A 191 -24.19 6.77 0.90
C ALA A 191 -23.86 5.39 0.31
N ALA A 192 -23.22 4.50 1.09
CA ALA A 192 -22.93 3.14 0.65
C ALA A 192 -24.20 2.34 0.33
N ILE A 193 -25.23 2.39 1.18
CA ILE A 193 -26.52 1.72 0.95
C ILE A 193 -27.22 2.27 -0.30
N GLU A 194 -27.19 3.59 -0.51
CA GLU A 194 -27.74 4.22 -1.73
C GLU A 194 -27.05 3.69 -3.00
N ARG A 195 -25.71 3.54 -2.99
CA ARG A 195 -24.98 3.00 -4.14
C ARG A 195 -25.28 1.52 -4.37
N ILE A 196 -25.38 0.71 -3.32
CA ILE A 196 -25.77 -0.71 -3.42
C ILE A 196 -27.12 -0.85 -4.13
N ASP A 197 -28.13 -0.06 -3.71
CA ASP A 197 -29.44 -0.05 -4.34
C ASP A 197 -29.38 0.42 -5.80
N GLY A 198 -28.63 1.49 -6.08
CA GLY A 198 -28.42 2.01 -7.44
C GLY A 198 -27.78 0.98 -8.38
N PHE A 199 -26.72 0.30 -7.94
CA PHE A 199 -26.05 -0.74 -8.72
C PHE A 199 -26.94 -1.95 -8.96
N SER A 200 -27.73 -2.36 -7.97
CA SER A 200 -28.69 -3.46 -8.11
C SER A 200 -29.65 -3.23 -9.28
N LYS A 201 -30.12 -1.99 -9.45
CA LYS A 201 -31.06 -1.61 -10.53
C LYS A 201 -30.39 -1.56 -11.91
N ALA A 202 -29.08 -1.36 -11.96
CA ALA A 202 -28.33 -1.28 -13.22
C ALA A 202 -27.98 -2.66 -13.83
N GLY A 203 -28.18 -3.76 -13.09
CA GLY A 203 -28.03 -5.13 -13.61
C GLY A 203 -26.61 -5.55 -13.97
N ARG A 204 -25.58 -4.90 -13.39
CA ARG A 204 -24.16 -5.25 -13.56
C ARG A 204 -23.52 -5.54 -12.20
N PRO A 205 -22.48 -6.39 -12.12
CA PRO A 205 -21.76 -6.59 -10.87
C PRO A 205 -21.11 -5.27 -10.42
N TRP A 206 -20.96 -5.09 -9.12
CA TRP A 206 -20.43 -3.84 -8.56
C TRP A 206 -19.33 -4.08 -7.54
N PHE A 207 -18.44 -3.10 -7.46
CA PHE A 207 -17.38 -3.00 -6.46
C PHE A 207 -17.56 -1.72 -5.65
N LEU A 208 -17.88 -1.89 -4.37
CA LEU A 208 -17.99 -0.80 -3.42
C LEU A 208 -16.82 -0.84 -2.44
N ASN A 209 -15.94 0.15 -2.58
CA ASN A 209 -14.76 0.35 -1.73
C ASN A 209 -15.09 1.33 -0.61
N LEU A 210 -15.56 0.81 0.54
CA LEU A 210 -16.01 1.59 1.68
C LEU A 210 -14.91 1.68 2.75
N TRP A 211 -14.25 2.83 2.82
CA TRP A 211 -13.18 3.09 3.78
C TRP A 211 -13.66 4.04 4.87
N TYR A 212 -14.08 3.47 5.99
CA TYR A 212 -14.47 4.25 7.15
C TYR A 212 -13.29 5.03 7.73
N PHE A 213 -13.63 6.11 8.45
CA PHE A 213 -12.70 6.79 9.35
C PHE A 213 -12.71 6.16 10.75
N ALA A 214 -13.81 5.52 11.15
CA ALA A 214 -13.90 4.88 12.46
C ALA A 214 -12.98 3.64 12.53
N PRO A 215 -12.35 3.39 13.70
CA PRO A 215 -12.40 4.17 14.95
C PRO A 215 -11.25 5.19 15.14
N HIS A 216 -10.66 5.74 14.07
CA HIS A 216 -9.54 6.69 14.14
C HIS A 216 -9.83 7.90 15.05
N ASN A 217 -8.81 8.40 15.73
CA ASN A 217 -8.94 9.57 16.61
C ASN A 217 -9.32 10.86 15.85
N PRO A 218 -10.09 11.78 16.47
CA PRO A 218 -10.63 11.70 17.84
C PRO A 218 -11.82 10.74 17.96
N ALA A 219 -11.93 10.01 19.08
CA ALA A 219 -13.08 9.16 19.34
C ALA A 219 -14.35 10.00 19.57
N GLN A 220 -15.24 10.05 18.58
CA GLN A 220 -16.46 10.85 18.62
C GLN A 220 -17.63 10.02 18.10
N ALA A 221 -18.36 9.36 18.99
CA ALA A 221 -19.56 8.61 18.63
C ALA A 221 -20.79 9.52 18.53
N ALA A 222 -21.81 9.09 17.77
CA ALA A 222 -23.10 9.77 17.78
C ALA A 222 -23.76 9.68 19.17
N PRO A 223 -24.59 10.66 19.59
CA PRO A 223 -25.18 10.69 20.93
C PRO A 223 -25.92 9.41 21.33
N ARG A 224 -26.59 8.76 20.38
CA ARG A 224 -27.33 7.49 20.59
C ARG A 224 -26.44 6.29 20.92
N PHE A 225 -25.16 6.35 20.55
CA PHE A 225 -24.16 5.37 20.96
C PHE A 225 -23.46 5.82 22.24
N ALA A 226 -23.01 7.07 22.31
CA ALA A 226 -22.31 7.62 23.48
C ALA A 226 -23.10 7.41 24.78
N ALA A 227 -24.42 7.61 24.77
CA ALA A 227 -25.28 7.45 25.94
C ALA A 227 -25.35 6.02 26.53
N ARG A 228 -24.82 5.00 25.81
CA ARG A 228 -24.80 3.60 26.26
C ARG A 228 -23.51 3.23 26.99
N PHE A 229 -22.51 4.10 26.98
CA PHE A 229 -21.19 3.86 27.56
C PHE A 229 -20.87 4.92 28.62
N ALA A 230 -19.86 4.64 29.45
CA ALA A 230 -19.41 5.58 30.47
C ALA A 230 -18.82 6.84 29.81
N ASP A 231 -19.11 8.01 30.38
CA ASP A 231 -18.49 9.28 29.98
C ASP A 231 -17.01 9.31 30.37
N SER A 232 -16.18 8.74 29.51
CA SER A 232 -14.75 8.48 29.72
C SER A 232 -14.09 8.26 28.36
N PRO A 233 -12.76 8.50 28.23
CA PRO A 233 -12.05 8.24 26.97
C PRO A 233 -12.22 6.81 26.43
N GLU A 234 -12.29 5.81 27.32
CA GLU A 234 -12.55 4.42 26.92
C GLU A 234 -13.99 4.23 26.44
N GLY A 235 -14.97 4.76 27.16
CA GLY A 235 -16.37 4.70 26.76
C GLY A 235 -16.67 5.43 25.45
N GLU A 236 -16.01 6.56 25.17
CA GLU A 236 -16.10 7.27 23.88
C GLU A 236 -15.60 6.40 22.72
N TYR A 237 -14.48 5.72 22.91
CA TYR A 237 -13.94 4.80 21.91
C TYR A 237 -14.86 3.58 21.70
N LEU A 238 -15.30 2.94 22.80
CA LEU A 238 -16.21 1.80 22.74
C LEU A 238 -17.55 2.17 22.09
N ALA A 239 -18.05 3.39 22.32
CA ALA A 239 -19.22 3.91 21.66
C ALA A 239 -19.01 4.07 20.15
N LEU A 240 -17.84 4.56 19.72
CA LEU A 240 -17.52 4.71 18.30
C LEU A 240 -17.35 3.35 17.61
N LEU A 241 -16.74 2.39 18.31
CA LEU A 241 -16.62 1.00 17.86
C LEU A 241 -17.98 0.32 17.72
N ALA A 242 -18.87 0.48 18.70
CA ALA A 242 -20.24 -0.02 18.63
C ALA A 242 -21.04 0.63 17.49
N GLN A 243 -20.76 1.90 17.17
CA GLN A 243 -21.35 2.57 16.02
C GLN A 243 -20.84 2.00 14.69
N LEU A 244 -19.53 1.74 14.57
CA LEU A 244 -18.96 1.08 13.40
C LEU A 244 -19.60 -0.30 13.16
N ASP A 245 -19.70 -1.13 14.21
CA ASP A 245 -20.35 -2.44 14.13
C ASP A 245 -21.82 -2.35 13.68
N ALA A 246 -22.58 -1.44 14.28
CA ALA A 246 -23.98 -1.21 13.87
C ALA A 246 -24.09 -0.75 12.41
N SER A 247 -23.16 0.07 11.93
CA SER A 247 -23.08 0.48 10.53
C SER A 247 -22.82 -0.69 9.59
N VAL A 248 -21.93 -1.63 9.97
CA VAL A 248 -21.76 -2.90 9.24
C VAL A 248 -23.05 -3.71 9.24
N GLY A 249 -23.74 -3.79 10.38
CA GLY A 249 -25.05 -4.44 10.49
C GLY A 249 -26.08 -3.87 9.52
N ARG A 250 -26.13 -2.54 9.36
CA ARG A 250 -27.02 -1.87 8.40
C ARG A 250 -26.69 -2.23 6.95
N LEU A 251 -25.42 -2.36 6.58
CA LEU A 251 -25.00 -2.78 5.23
C LEU A 251 -25.41 -4.22 4.94
N LEU A 252 -25.19 -5.13 5.89
CA LEU A 252 -25.57 -6.54 5.77
C LEU A 252 -27.10 -6.68 5.67
N GLN A 253 -27.85 -5.88 6.42
CA GLN A 253 -29.30 -5.84 6.33
C GLN A 253 -29.76 -5.33 4.95
N ALA A 254 -29.16 -4.24 4.44
CA ALA A 254 -29.48 -3.73 3.11
C ALA A 254 -29.24 -4.77 2.00
N LEU A 255 -28.13 -5.50 2.07
CA LEU A 255 -27.85 -6.62 1.15
C LEU A 255 -28.83 -7.78 1.31
N THR A 256 -29.33 -8.02 2.52
CA THR A 256 -30.34 -9.06 2.79
C THR A 256 -31.69 -8.65 2.18
N ASP A 257 -32.11 -7.42 2.45
CA ASP A 257 -33.40 -6.87 1.99
C ASP A 257 -33.46 -6.75 0.47
N SER A 258 -32.31 -6.45 -0.17
CA SER A 258 -32.19 -6.42 -1.63
C SER A 258 -31.99 -7.79 -2.29
N GLY A 259 -31.84 -8.87 -1.50
CA GLY A 259 -31.56 -10.21 -2.00
C GLY A 259 -30.14 -10.40 -2.57
N GLN A 260 -29.23 -9.44 -2.35
CA GLN A 260 -27.87 -9.46 -2.90
C GLN A 260 -26.85 -10.15 -1.99
N LEU A 261 -27.17 -10.41 -0.71
CA LEU A 261 -26.20 -10.91 0.28
C LEU A 261 -25.45 -12.18 -0.18
N GLN A 262 -26.16 -13.18 -0.70
CA GLN A 262 -25.54 -14.45 -1.12
C GLN A 262 -24.63 -14.30 -2.35
N ASN A 263 -24.89 -13.30 -3.20
CA ASN A 263 -24.05 -12.99 -4.35
C ASN A 263 -23.02 -11.89 -4.05
N THR A 264 -22.83 -11.49 -2.79
CA THR A 264 -21.86 -10.45 -2.43
C THR A 264 -20.71 -11.04 -1.64
N LEU A 265 -19.50 -10.85 -2.14
CA LEU A 265 -18.27 -11.07 -1.39
C LEU A 265 -18.03 -9.86 -0.50
N VAL A 266 -18.16 -10.06 0.82
CA VAL A 266 -17.95 -9.03 1.84
C VAL A 266 -16.56 -9.24 2.45
N VAL A 267 -15.72 -8.21 2.35
CA VAL A 267 -14.40 -8.18 2.98
C VAL A 267 -14.43 -7.14 4.08
N PHE A 268 -14.00 -7.51 5.29
CA PHE A 268 -13.78 -6.58 6.39
C PHE A 268 -12.31 -6.65 6.81
N VAL A 269 -11.61 -5.52 6.81
CA VAL A 269 -10.18 -5.43 7.10
C VAL A 269 -9.85 -4.11 7.81
N SER A 270 -8.72 -4.06 8.52
CA SER A 270 -8.16 -2.80 9.06
C SER A 270 -6.81 -2.47 8.39
N ASP A 271 -6.54 -1.18 8.18
CA ASP A 271 -5.34 -0.70 7.47
C ASP A 271 -4.06 -0.73 8.31
N ASN A 272 -4.18 -0.62 9.63
CA ASN A 272 -3.06 -0.74 10.56
C ASN A 272 -3.56 -1.14 11.96
N GLY A 273 -2.63 -1.40 12.87
CA GLY A 273 -2.93 -1.64 14.27
C GLY A 273 -3.66 -0.49 14.95
N GLY A 274 -4.35 -0.77 16.04
CA GLY A 274 -5.11 0.21 16.80
C GLY A 274 -4.22 1.25 17.48
N VAL A 275 -4.75 2.47 17.64
CA VAL A 275 -4.10 3.61 18.32
C VAL A 275 -4.66 3.88 19.72
N ASN A 276 -5.61 3.06 20.15
CA ASN A 276 -6.30 3.28 21.41
C ASN A 276 -5.29 3.33 22.55
N ARG A 277 -5.44 4.35 23.40
CA ARG A 277 -4.52 4.70 24.49
C ARG A 277 -5.04 4.29 25.87
N VAL A 278 -6.28 3.82 25.92
CA VAL A 278 -7.10 3.61 27.13
C VAL A 278 -7.55 2.16 27.29
N ARG A 279 -7.47 1.35 26.22
CA ARG A 279 -7.53 -0.11 26.26
C ARG A 279 -6.48 -0.69 25.33
N ASP A 280 -6.07 -1.93 25.60
CA ASP A 280 -5.18 -2.66 24.72
C ASP A 280 -5.94 -3.16 23.47
N SER A 281 -6.17 -2.29 22.49
CA SER A 281 -6.84 -2.64 21.23
C SER A 281 -6.10 -3.70 20.41
N ASN A 282 -4.82 -3.96 20.70
CA ASN A 282 -3.98 -4.87 19.94
C ASN A 282 -3.68 -6.19 20.65
N GLN A 283 -4.31 -6.50 21.79
CA GLN A 283 -4.04 -7.76 22.50
C GLN A 283 -4.13 -8.99 21.56
N PRO A 284 -3.28 -10.01 21.77
CA PRO A 284 -2.18 -10.10 22.74
C PRO A 284 -0.84 -9.54 22.21
N PHE A 285 -0.88 -8.70 21.18
CA PHE A 285 0.30 -8.29 20.45
C PHE A 285 0.89 -7.01 20.99
N TYR A 286 2.22 -7.01 21.13
CA TYR A 286 2.97 -5.82 21.48
C TYR A 286 2.92 -4.81 20.33
N GLY A 287 2.63 -3.54 20.65
CA GLY A 287 2.75 -2.42 19.73
C GLY A 287 1.41 -1.84 19.30
N ASN A 288 1.47 -0.75 18.55
CA ASN A 288 0.33 0.00 18.02
C ASN A 288 0.67 0.62 16.66
N LYS A 289 -0.24 1.37 16.05
CA LYS A 289 0.03 2.12 14.79
C LYS A 289 1.35 2.86 14.87
N THR A 290 2.03 2.97 13.74
CA THR A 290 3.39 3.52 13.54
C THR A 290 4.51 2.68 14.16
N SER A 291 4.19 1.72 15.04
CA SER A 291 5.13 0.70 15.44
C SER A 291 5.19 -0.42 14.40
N PHE A 292 6.33 -1.09 14.35
CA PHE A 292 6.63 -2.17 13.42
C PHE A 292 6.55 -3.55 14.06
N TYR A 293 5.98 -3.62 15.26
CA TYR A 293 5.67 -4.84 15.98
C TYR A 293 4.30 -5.38 15.54
N GLU A 294 4.02 -6.65 15.87
CA GLU A 294 2.74 -7.32 15.59
C GLU A 294 1.52 -6.43 15.86
N GLY A 295 1.46 -5.73 17.00
CA GLY A 295 0.32 -4.89 17.34
C GLY A 295 0.13 -3.66 16.44
N GLY A 296 1.14 -3.26 15.67
CA GLY A 296 1.06 -2.17 14.70
C GLY A 296 0.71 -2.58 13.26
N ILE A 297 0.95 -3.84 12.90
CA ILE A 297 0.83 -4.32 11.51
C ILE A 297 -0.07 -5.55 11.34
N ARG A 298 -0.33 -6.34 12.39
CA ARG A 298 -1.28 -7.45 12.33
C ARG A 298 -2.68 -6.94 12.61
N THR A 299 -3.55 -7.13 11.64
CA THR A 299 -4.91 -6.58 11.66
C THR A 299 -5.94 -7.66 11.38
N PRO A 300 -7.20 -7.48 11.84
CA PRO A 300 -8.25 -8.42 11.50
C PRO A 300 -8.52 -8.38 9.99
N LEU A 301 -8.74 -9.56 9.41
CA LEU A 301 -9.25 -9.76 8.07
C LEU A 301 -10.30 -10.86 8.08
N ILE A 302 -11.49 -10.52 7.57
CA ILE A 302 -12.61 -11.43 7.33
C ILE A 302 -12.94 -11.38 5.84
N ILE A 303 -13.07 -12.54 5.21
CA ILE A 303 -13.66 -12.67 3.87
C ILE A 303 -14.88 -13.57 4.00
N SER A 304 -16.05 -13.08 3.60
CA SER A 304 -17.31 -13.80 3.72
C SER A 304 -18.11 -13.72 2.43
N ARG A 305 -18.73 -14.84 2.07
CA ARG A 305 -19.78 -14.92 1.05
C ARG A 305 -20.82 -15.88 1.60
N PRO A 306 -21.78 -15.38 2.41
CA PRO A 306 -22.67 -16.23 3.18
C PRO A 306 -23.38 -17.29 2.31
N GLY A 307 -23.28 -18.55 2.73
CA GLY A 307 -23.84 -19.71 2.01
C GLY A 307 -22.98 -20.26 0.86
N GLN A 308 -21.88 -19.59 0.51
CA GLN A 308 -20.95 -20.03 -0.54
C GLN A 308 -19.53 -20.32 -0.02
N LEU A 309 -19.08 -19.59 1.01
CA LEU A 309 -17.84 -19.88 1.71
C LEU A 309 -18.13 -20.57 3.04
N ALA A 310 -17.46 -21.71 3.28
CA ALA A 310 -17.54 -22.40 4.55
C ALA A 310 -16.76 -21.63 5.63
N PRO A 311 -17.28 -21.53 6.87
CA PRO A 311 -16.54 -20.90 7.96
C PRO A 311 -15.23 -21.63 8.26
N MET A 312 -14.12 -20.89 8.33
CA MET A 312 -12.82 -21.46 8.69
C MET A 312 -11.83 -20.42 9.20
N ASP A 313 -10.81 -20.89 9.91
CA ASP A 313 -9.68 -20.09 10.35
C ASP A 313 -8.44 -20.41 9.54
N ILE A 314 -7.84 -19.40 8.92
CA ILE A 314 -6.56 -19.52 8.23
C ILE A 314 -5.46 -18.94 9.13
N ALA A 315 -4.54 -19.82 9.51
CA ALA A 315 -3.39 -19.45 10.34
C ALA A 315 -2.11 -19.19 9.52
N GLN A 316 -2.10 -19.43 8.21
CA GLN A 316 -0.96 -19.06 7.37
C GLN A 316 -0.87 -17.52 7.26
N PRO A 317 0.34 -16.93 7.32
CA PRO A 317 0.54 -15.51 7.06
C PRO A 317 0.00 -15.06 5.70
N VAL A 318 -0.79 -14.00 5.73
CA VAL A 318 -1.34 -13.29 4.56
C VAL A 318 -1.14 -11.79 4.72
N PHE A 319 -1.20 -11.05 3.61
CA PHE A 319 -0.90 -9.63 3.56
C PHE A 319 -2.04 -8.86 2.89
N ILE A 320 -2.21 -7.59 3.24
CA ILE A 320 -3.29 -6.76 2.68
C ILE A 320 -3.23 -6.65 1.15
N ARG A 321 -2.02 -6.69 0.57
CA ARG A 321 -1.79 -6.75 -0.89
C ARG A 321 -2.31 -8.04 -1.55
N ASP A 322 -2.57 -9.10 -0.80
CA ASP A 322 -3.17 -10.34 -1.33
C ASP A 322 -4.65 -10.14 -1.71
N LEU A 323 -5.30 -9.07 -1.22
CA LEU A 323 -6.71 -8.80 -1.51
C LEU A 323 -6.95 -8.53 -3.00
N MET A 324 -6.11 -7.72 -3.66
CA MET A 324 -6.29 -7.43 -5.09
C MET A 324 -6.32 -8.69 -5.97
N PRO A 325 -5.29 -9.56 -5.99
CA PRO A 325 -5.33 -10.77 -6.82
C PRO A 325 -6.45 -11.73 -6.41
N THR A 326 -6.77 -11.83 -5.12
CA THR A 326 -7.87 -12.67 -4.63
C THR A 326 -9.22 -12.19 -5.15
N LEU A 327 -9.48 -10.88 -5.09
CA LEU A 327 -10.74 -10.29 -5.52
C LEU A 327 -10.92 -10.37 -7.05
N LEU A 328 -9.84 -10.20 -7.82
CA LEU A 328 -9.87 -10.42 -9.27
C LEU A 328 -10.15 -11.89 -9.61
N ALA A 329 -9.51 -12.83 -8.92
CA ALA A 329 -9.77 -14.26 -9.11
C ALA A 329 -11.23 -14.64 -8.78
N GLN A 330 -11.78 -14.13 -7.67
CA GLN A 330 -13.19 -14.33 -7.31
C GLN A 330 -14.17 -13.69 -8.31
N ALA A 331 -13.74 -12.61 -8.99
CA ALA A 331 -14.48 -11.97 -10.07
C ALA A 331 -14.38 -12.72 -11.42
N GLY A 332 -13.55 -13.77 -11.52
CA GLY A 332 -13.26 -14.46 -12.77
C GLY A 332 -12.45 -13.61 -13.75
N LEU A 333 -11.63 -12.68 -13.23
CA LEU A 333 -10.81 -11.76 -14.02
C LEU A 333 -9.33 -12.17 -13.95
N PRO A 334 -8.54 -11.90 -15.00
CA PRO A 334 -7.11 -12.19 -15.00
C PRO A 334 -6.37 -11.34 -13.95
N PRO A 335 -5.28 -11.86 -13.36
CA PRO A 335 -4.46 -11.06 -12.47
C PRO A 335 -3.75 -9.94 -13.23
N VAL A 336 -3.55 -8.80 -12.57
CA VAL A 336 -2.69 -7.73 -13.09
C VAL A 336 -1.22 -8.23 -13.11
N PRO A 337 -0.42 -7.92 -14.14
CA PRO A 337 0.98 -8.34 -14.17
C PRO A 337 1.85 -7.73 -13.05
N GLY A 338 2.73 -8.54 -12.49
CA GLY A 338 3.77 -8.08 -11.55
C GLY A 338 3.26 -7.67 -10.17
N LEU A 339 2.19 -8.30 -9.67
CA LEU A 339 1.74 -8.16 -8.29
C LEU A 339 2.72 -8.84 -7.32
N ASP A 340 2.83 -8.30 -6.11
CA ASP A 340 3.53 -8.97 -4.99
C ASP A 340 2.56 -9.79 -4.11
N GLY A 341 1.27 -9.46 -4.16
CA GLY A 341 0.20 -10.22 -3.52
C GLY A 341 -0.06 -11.55 -4.22
N LEU A 342 -0.59 -12.51 -3.47
CA LEU A 342 -0.97 -13.83 -3.95
C LEU A 342 -2.49 -14.01 -3.82
N ASP A 343 -3.09 -14.72 -4.77
CA ASP A 343 -4.47 -15.19 -4.64
C ASP A 343 -4.59 -16.12 -3.43
N LEU A 344 -5.53 -15.80 -2.52
CA LEU A 344 -5.80 -16.56 -1.30
C LEU A 344 -6.73 -17.76 -1.51
N ALA A 345 -7.35 -17.91 -2.69
CA ALA A 345 -8.28 -19.00 -2.99
C ALA A 345 -7.72 -20.41 -2.69
N PRO A 346 -6.43 -20.73 -2.94
CA PRO A 346 -5.86 -22.02 -2.57
C PRO A 346 -5.95 -22.32 -1.07
N LEU A 347 -5.85 -21.31 -0.20
CA LEU A 347 -5.96 -21.51 1.25
C LEU A 347 -7.38 -21.94 1.68
N LEU A 348 -8.40 -21.49 0.94
CA LEU A 348 -9.80 -21.89 1.15
C LEU A 348 -10.02 -23.38 0.87
N GLN A 349 -9.12 -24.00 0.10
CA GLN A 349 -9.15 -25.41 -0.27
C GLN A 349 -8.20 -26.26 0.61
N GLY A 350 -7.63 -25.66 1.66
CA GLY A 350 -6.67 -26.33 2.56
C GLY A 350 -5.25 -26.45 1.99
N ALA A 351 -4.96 -25.82 0.85
CA ALA A 351 -3.59 -25.73 0.35
C ALA A 351 -2.79 -24.65 1.11
N THR A 352 -1.48 -24.60 0.85
CA THR A 352 -0.58 -23.57 1.38
C THR A 352 -0.05 -22.68 0.26
N LEU A 353 0.15 -21.40 0.54
CA LEU A 353 0.78 -20.48 -0.41
C LEU A 353 2.31 -20.41 -0.25
N PRO A 354 3.08 -20.24 -1.33
CA PRO A 354 4.51 -19.99 -1.22
C PRO A 354 4.74 -18.58 -0.65
N ARG A 355 5.42 -18.48 0.50
CA ARG A 355 5.78 -17.18 1.09
C ARG A 355 7.29 -17.02 1.13
N PRO A 356 7.83 -15.81 0.90
CA PRO A 356 9.24 -15.54 1.14
C PRO A 356 9.60 -15.87 2.59
N ALA A 357 10.80 -16.41 2.81
CA ALA A 357 11.34 -16.66 4.15
C ALA A 357 11.28 -15.41 5.04
N ARG A 358 11.41 -14.22 4.44
CA ARG A 358 11.39 -12.93 5.13
C ARG A 358 10.48 -11.94 4.43
N THR A 359 9.63 -11.28 5.21
CA THR A 359 8.83 -10.14 4.75
C THR A 359 9.24 -8.89 5.52
N TYR A 360 9.25 -7.75 4.83
CA TYR A 360 9.72 -6.49 5.37
C TYR A 360 8.60 -5.46 5.33
N TRP A 361 8.60 -4.59 6.34
CA TRP A 361 7.83 -3.35 6.38
C TRP A 361 8.80 -2.21 6.54
N ASP A 362 8.56 -1.12 5.85
CA ASP A 362 9.34 0.10 5.98
C ASP A 362 8.47 1.35 5.86
N ILE A 363 8.91 2.42 6.52
CA ILE A 363 8.34 3.75 6.34
C ILE A 363 9.48 4.79 6.41
N GLY A 364 9.46 5.73 5.48
CA GLY A 364 10.12 7.02 5.60
C GLY A 364 9.12 8.01 6.19
N ILE A 365 9.50 8.77 7.20
CA ILE A 365 8.77 9.92 7.74
C ILE A 365 9.76 11.08 7.71
N PRO A 366 9.38 12.37 7.55
CA PRO A 366 10.36 13.44 7.55
C PRO A 366 10.96 13.48 8.96
N GLY A 367 12.25 13.15 9.10
CA GLY A 367 12.92 12.89 10.38
C GLY A 367 13.44 11.47 10.59
N TRP A 368 12.89 10.46 9.90
CA TRP A 368 12.87 9.09 10.42
C TRP A 368 12.80 8.04 9.29
N GLY A 369 13.57 6.95 9.40
CA GLY A 369 13.42 5.76 8.54
C GLY A 369 13.40 4.50 9.40
N ALA A 370 12.24 3.84 9.49
CA ALA A 370 12.05 2.65 10.33
C ALA A 370 11.67 1.43 9.48
N TYR A 371 12.07 0.24 9.94
CA TYR A 371 11.72 -1.03 9.28
C TYR A 371 11.63 -2.20 10.28
N SER A 372 10.81 -3.20 9.95
CA SER A 372 10.83 -4.53 10.58
C SER A 372 10.91 -5.65 9.58
N VAL A 373 11.28 -6.82 10.09
CA VAL A 373 11.37 -8.07 9.35
C VAL A 373 10.59 -9.15 10.09
N LEU A 374 9.66 -9.80 9.39
CA LEU A 374 9.09 -11.06 9.81
C LEU A 374 9.88 -12.20 9.16
N ASP A 375 10.62 -12.98 9.96
CA ASP A 375 11.26 -14.22 9.52
C ASP A 375 10.27 -15.38 9.72
N LEU A 376 9.66 -15.82 8.63
CA LEU A 376 8.67 -16.89 8.59
C LEU A 376 9.28 -18.28 8.78
N GLU A 377 10.56 -18.49 8.45
CA GLU A 377 11.23 -19.77 8.66
C GLU A 377 11.46 -20.04 10.15
N ARG A 378 11.86 -18.99 10.87
CA ARG A 378 12.14 -19.08 12.32
C ARG A 378 10.89 -18.85 13.17
N GLN A 379 9.77 -18.46 12.55
CA GLN A 379 8.59 -17.92 13.25
C GLN A 379 8.99 -16.82 14.26
N GLN A 380 10.04 -16.05 13.91
CA GLN A 380 10.62 -15.03 14.78
C GLN A 380 10.39 -13.66 14.17
N TRP A 381 9.92 -12.75 15.01
CA TRP A 381 9.95 -11.33 14.71
C TRP A 381 11.35 -10.80 14.93
N GLY A 382 11.95 -10.30 13.86
CA GLY A 382 13.18 -9.53 13.93
C GLY A 382 12.85 -8.06 13.73
N LEU A 383 13.00 -7.24 14.76
CA LEU A 383 13.05 -5.79 14.59
C LEU A 383 14.48 -5.34 14.25
N GLY A 384 14.68 -4.75 13.06
CA GLY A 384 16.01 -4.37 12.61
C GLY A 384 16.51 -3.06 13.23
N VAL A 385 15.68 -2.02 13.23
CA VAL A 385 15.93 -0.74 13.93
C VAL A 385 14.60 -0.11 14.33
N GLN A 386 14.37 0.05 15.63
CA GLN A 386 13.33 0.95 16.16
C GLN A 386 13.92 2.36 16.17
N VAL A 387 13.38 3.28 15.37
CA VAL A 387 13.78 4.68 15.47
C VAL A 387 13.02 5.29 16.64
N GLN A 388 13.59 5.11 17.84
CA GLN A 388 13.13 5.69 19.10
C GLN A 388 11.75 5.20 19.61
N ASP A 389 11.62 5.25 20.92
CA ASP A 389 10.42 4.87 21.66
C ASP A 389 9.25 5.81 21.29
N PHE A 390 8.45 5.43 20.30
CA PHE A 390 7.02 5.56 20.53
C PHE A 390 6.75 4.70 21.76
N GLU A 391 6.79 5.32 22.93
CA GLU A 391 6.27 4.76 24.17
C GLU A 391 4.94 4.14 23.80
N PRO A 392 4.85 2.79 23.75
CA PRO A 392 3.64 2.15 23.29
C PRO A 392 2.56 2.57 24.27
N VAL A 393 1.51 3.19 23.74
CA VAL A 393 0.49 3.77 24.58
C VAL A 393 -0.28 2.64 25.21
N GLN A 394 0.01 2.37 26.48
CA GLN A 394 -0.42 1.18 27.22
C GLN A 394 -0.08 -0.12 26.48
N ASN A 395 1.00 -0.77 26.92
CA ASN A 395 1.34 -2.10 26.44
C ASN A 395 1.52 -2.98 27.66
N HIS A 396 0.51 -3.80 27.95
CA HIS A 396 0.62 -4.79 29.03
C HIS A 396 1.42 -6.03 28.63
N PHE A 397 1.83 -6.12 27.35
CA PHE A 397 2.66 -7.21 26.83
C PHE A 397 4.14 -6.82 26.83
N ALA A 398 5.00 -7.81 27.01
CA ALA A 398 6.44 -7.58 26.89
C ALA A 398 6.84 -7.38 25.42
N PRO A 399 7.78 -6.47 25.12
CA PRO A 399 8.37 -6.41 23.80
C PRO A 399 9.04 -7.75 23.46
N PRO A 400 9.19 -8.09 22.16
CA PRO A 400 10.08 -9.15 21.75
C PRO A 400 11.48 -8.97 22.35
N ARG A 401 12.21 -10.07 22.55
CA ARG A 401 13.62 -9.99 22.99
C ARG A 401 14.39 -9.03 22.07
N PRO A 402 15.15 -8.08 22.64
CA PRO A 402 16.03 -7.23 21.83
C PRO A 402 17.00 -8.09 21.00
N ALA A 403 17.16 -7.72 19.73
CA ALA A 403 18.17 -8.31 18.87
C ALA A 403 19.58 -8.00 19.41
N THR A 404 20.49 -8.98 19.36
CA THR A 404 21.92 -8.78 19.61
C THR A 404 22.53 -7.90 18.51
N ALA A 405 23.70 -7.30 18.76
CA ALA A 405 24.38 -6.46 17.76
C ALA A 405 24.61 -7.20 16.42
N ALA A 406 25.00 -8.48 16.48
CA ALA A 406 25.20 -9.30 15.28
C ALA A 406 23.88 -9.64 14.55
N GLU A 407 22.77 -9.78 15.28
CA GLU A 407 21.44 -9.93 14.68
C GLU A 407 21.00 -8.65 13.98
N GLN A 408 21.20 -7.49 14.62
CA GLN A 408 20.89 -6.18 14.06
C GLN A 408 21.70 -5.90 12.79
N GLU A 409 23.02 -6.09 12.83
CA GLU A 409 23.90 -5.88 11.68
C GLU A 409 23.50 -6.75 10.47
N ARG A 410 23.25 -8.04 10.72
CA ARG A 410 22.78 -8.97 9.67
C ARG A 410 21.44 -8.53 9.10
N MET A 411 20.47 -8.21 9.95
CA MET A 411 19.14 -7.79 9.52
C MET A 411 19.15 -6.47 8.77
N GLN A 412 20.03 -5.55 9.16
CA GLN A 412 20.27 -4.30 8.45
C GLN A 412 20.83 -4.57 7.05
N GLY A 413 21.83 -5.44 6.92
CA GLY A 413 22.36 -5.84 5.61
C GLY A 413 21.32 -6.54 4.72
N ASP A 414 20.53 -7.44 5.30
CA ASP A 414 19.40 -8.12 4.62
C ASP A 414 18.34 -7.14 4.14
N TYR A 415 17.91 -6.23 5.01
CA TYR A 415 16.96 -5.17 4.69
C TYR A 415 17.48 -4.27 3.58
N GLN A 416 18.72 -3.81 3.67
CA GLN A 416 19.33 -2.98 2.63
C GLN A 416 19.31 -3.72 1.29
N ARG A 417 19.71 -5.00 1.25
CA ARG A 417 19.65 -5.81 0.01
C ARG A 417 18.23 -5.92 -0.54
N TRP A 418 17.26 -6.28 0.31
CA TRP A 418 15.85 -6.35 -0.07
C TRP A 418 15.35 -5.01 -0.60
N GLN A 419 15.70 -3.91 0.07
CA GLN A 419 15.30 -2.57 -0.32
C GLN A 419 15.79 -2.23 -1.74
N ARG A 420 17.04 -2.63 -2.12
CA ARG A 420 17.59 -2.48 -3.49
C ARG A 420 16.62 -3.02 -4.53
N GLN A 421 16.11 -4.20 -4.22
CA GLN A 421 15.35 -5.04 -5.13
C GLN A 421 13.90 -4.57 -5.27
N VAL A 422 13.33 -3.94 -4.24
CA VAL A 422 11.92 -3.55 -4.25
C VAL A 422 11.70 -2.14 -4.80
N ARG A 423 12.58 -1.18 -4.54
CA ARG A 423 12.28 0.23 -4.87
C ARG A 423 12.56 0.66 -6.32
N GLN A 424 12.83 -0.29 -7.21
CA GLN A 424 13.34 -0.03 -8.56
C GLN A 424 12.51 0.99 -9.36
N VAL A 425 13.18 1.98 -9.95
CA VAL A 425 12.62 3.08 -10.74
C VAL A 425 12.88 2.85 -12.23
N ARG A 426 11.81 2.78 -13.02
CA ARG A 426 11.92 2.79 -14.49
C ARG A 426 12.11 4.22 -14.98
N MET A 427 13.05 4.40 -15.90
CA MET A 427 13.36 5.68 -16.50
C MET A 427 13.26 5.57 -18.02
N THR A 428 12.69 6.59 -18.65
CA THR A 428 12.55 6.67 -20.10
C THR A 428 13.67 7.52 -20.66
N ALA A 429 14.45 7.01 -21.61
CA ALA A 429 15.45 7.81 -22.29
C ALA A 429 14.78 8.86 -23.19
N VAL A 430 15.28 10.08 -23.17
CA VAL A 430 14.92 11.18 -24.06
C VAL A 430 16.17 11.56 -24.84
N SER A 431 16.14 11.40 -26.16
CA SER A 431 17.29 11.74 -27.02
C SER A 431 17.31 13.23 -27.33
N LYS A 432 18.48 13.87 -27.24
CA LYS A 432 18.73 15.22 -27.76
C LYS A 432 19.81 15.22 -28.85
N PRO A 433 19.84 16.24 -29.73
CA PRO A 433 20.93 16.44 -30.67
C PRO A 433 22.29 16.57 -29.94
N GLY A 434 23.27 15.79 -30.38
CA GLY A 434 24.65 15.82 -29.87
C GLY A 434 24.88 14.90 -28.67
N ASN A 435 25.13 13.60 -28.92
CA ASN A 435 25.65 12.52 -28.04
C ASN A 435 25.23 12.44 -26.55
N THR A 436 24.32 13.30 -26.08
CA THR A 436 23.87 13.41 -24.70
C THR A 436 22.54 12.68 -24.57
N ARG A 437 22.49 11.67 -23.71
CA ARG A 437 21.25 10.97 -23.36
C ARG A 437 20.66 11.61 -22.12
N GLU A 438 19.43 12.13 -22.23
CA GLU A 438 18.63 12.54 -21.08
C GLU A 438 17.70 11.40 -20.66
N TYR A 439 17.25 11.39 -19.41
CA TYR A 439 16.31 10.40 -18.92
C TYR A 439 15.21 11.09 -18.11
N ALA A 440 13.96 10.71 -18.32
CA ALA A 440 12.78 11.29 -17.68
C ALA A 440 11.87 10.20 -17.08
N GLY A 441 11.03 10.58 -16.11
CA GLY A 441 10.03 9.71 -15.47
C GLY A 441 9.55 10.28 -14.14
N ASP A 442 8.32 9.98 -13.71
CA ASP A 442 7.79 10.44 -12.41
C ASP A 442 8.23 9.56 -11.24
N ALA A 443 8.87 8.43 -11.55
CA ALA A 443 9.15 7.36 -10.62
C ALA A 443 10.36 7.63 -9.69
N TYR A 444 11.04 8.78 -9.75
CA TYR A 444 12.19 9.12 -8.89
C TYR A 444 11.84 9.25 -7.39
N ARG A 445 10.57 9.17 -7.01
CA ARG A 445 10.05 9.56 -5.68
C ARG A 445 9.55 8.37 -4.85
N ARG A 446 10.35 7.31 -4.70
CA ARG A 446 9.93 6.07 -4.00
C ARG A 446 10.48 5.96 -2.58
N THR A 447 9.83 6.61 -1.62
CA THR A 447 9.79 6.10 -0.24
C THR A 447 8.36 5.70 0.11
N PRO A 448 8.16 4.55 0.79
CA PRO A 448 6.90 4.30 1.47
C PRO A 448 6.77 5.34 2.59
N GLY A 449 5.70 6.12 2.60
CA GLY A 449 5.49 7.17 3.61
C GLY A 449 5.74 8.59 3.11
N TYR A 450 6.58 9.34 3.79
CA TYR A 450 6.76 10.78 3.68
C TYR A 450 8.24 11.16 3.49
N GLY A 451 8.53 11.96 2.46
CA GLY A 451 9.69 12.86 2.48
C GLY A 451 11.07 12.24 2.25
N GLY A 452 11.19 11.15 1.48
CA GLY A 452 12.49 10.69 0.99
C GLY A 452 12.43 10.11 -0.42
N TRP A 453 13.59 9.92 -1.02
CA TRP A 453 13.72 9.34 -2.35
C TRP A 453 15.01 8.55 -2.47
N THR A 454 15.00 7.61 -3.42
CA THR A 454 16.19 6.88 -3.83
C THR A 454 16.16 6.82 -5.35
N LEU A 455 17.33 6.78 -5.97
CA LEU A 455 17.54 6.56 -7.40
C LEU A 455 18.66 5.53 -7.59
N GLN A 456 18.51 4.53 -8.48
CA GLN A 456 19.67 3.84 -9.06
C GLN A 456 19.76 3.97 -10.57
N LEU A 457 20.99 3.95 -11.05
CA LEU A 457 21.39 4.21 -12.43
C LEU A 457 22.50 3.24 -12.83
N PRO A 458 22.39 2.47 -13.93
CA PRO A 458 23.51 1.74 -14.46
C PRO A 458 24.42 2.77 -15.10
N VAL A 459 25.67 2.75 -14.69
CA VAL A 459 26.71 3.62 -15.22
C VAL A 459 27.71 2.75 -15.96
N ASN A 460 28.14 3.24 -17.12
CA ASN A 460 29.19 2.61 -17.90
C ASN A 460 30.33 3.62 -18.08
N ASN A 461 31.49 3.30 -17.52
CA ASN A 461 32.66 4.18 -17.57
C ASN A 461 33.31 4.22 -18.97
N ASP A 462 32.87 3.35 -19.90
CA ASP A 462 33.39 3.27 -21.28
C ASP A 462 32.62 4.15 -22.29
N ARG A 463 31.63 4.94 -21.85
CA ARG A 463 30.79 5.78 -22.75
C ARG A 463 30.78 7.25 -22.32
N PRO A 464 30.85 8.21 -23.27
CA PRO A 464 30.93 9.63 -22.95
C PRO A 464 29.62 10.19 -22.39
N LEU A 465 29.76 11.11 -21.42
CA LEU A 465 28.83 12.11 -20.91
C LEU A 465 27.34 11.81 -21.11
N SER A 466 26.76 11.13 -20.12
CA SER A 466 25.32 11.14 -19.89
C SER A 466 24.99 12.23 -18.86
N ARG A 467 24.06 13.12 -19.21
CA ARG A 467 23.50 14.11 -18.28
C ARG A 467 22.12 13.61 -17.89
N LEU A 468 21.95 13.30 -16.62
CA LEU A 468 20.65 12.93 -16.09
C LEU A 468 20.06 14.15 -15.41
N VAL A 469 18.95 14.65 -15.96
CA VAL A 469 18.19 15.76 -15.40
C VAL A 469 16.88 15.19 -14.89
N ALA A 470 16.83 14.90 -13.59
CA ALA A 470 15.60 14.51 -12.93
C ALA A 470 14.89 15.79 -12.44
N GLN A 471 13.89 16.23 -13.19
CA GLN A 471 13.17 17.50 -13.04
C GLN A 471 14.06 18.73 -13.31
N GLU A 472 13.51 19.74 -13.98
CA GLU A 472 14.20 21.02 -14.13
C GLU A 472 14.58 21.53 -12.72
N GLN A 473 15.89 21.61 -12.45
CA GLN A 473 16.51 22.26 -11.28
C GLN A 473 16.57 21.48 -9.94
N GLN A 474 16.31 20.16 -9.88
CA GLN A 474 16.33 19.42 -8.60
C GLN A 474 17.45 18.39 -8.44
N LEU A 475 17.84 17.69 -9.50
CA LEU A 475 18.96 16.76 -9.47
C LEU A 475 19.62 16.71 -10.85
N GLU A 476 20.88 17.12 -10.88
CA GLU A 476 21.78 16.99 -12.01
C GLU A 476 22.87 15.97 -11.68
N MET A 477 23.05 15.02 -12.58
CA MET A 477 24.14 14.06 -12.47
C MET A 477 24.95 14.02 -13.77
N THR A 478 26.27 14.06 -13.60
CA THR A 478 27.25 14.02 -14.69
C THR A 478 28.18 12.84 -14.48
N LEU A 479 28.44 12.11 -15.56
CA LEU A 479 29.36 10.97 -15.58
C LEU A 479 30.40 11.22 -16.67
N GLY A 480 31.69 11.28 -16.30
CA GLY A 480 32.76 11.48 -17.26
C GLY A 480 34.16 11.56 -16.66
N GLN A 481 35.19 11.23 -17.45
CA GLN A 481 36.61 11.31 -17.06
C GLN A 481 36.97 10.55 -15.76
N GLY A 482 36.28 9.44 -15.49
CA GLY A 482 36.47 8.67 -14.25
C GLY A 482 35.95 9.39 -13.01
N GLN A 483 35.04 10.34 -13.17
CA GLN A 483 34.40 11.11 -12.09
C GLN A 483 32.87 11.04 -12.22
N LEU A 484 32.22 10.94 -11.06
CA LEU A 484 30.81 11.16 -10.84
C LEU A 484 30.64 12.58 -10.28
N GLY A 485 29.88 13.42 -10.98
CA GLY A 485 29.36 14.67 -10.44
C GLY A 485 27.88 14.52 -10.10
N LEU A 486 27.48 14.94 -8.90
CA LEU A 486 26.10 14.96 -8.44
C LEU A 486 25.81 16.34 -7.85
N SER A 487 24.80 17.00 -8.39
CA SER A 487 24.35 18.33 -7.98
C SER A 487 22.85 18.29 -7.70
N MET A 488 22.43 18.81 -6.55
CA MET A 488 21.04 19.07 -6.18
C MET A 488 20.99 20.25 -5.22
N PRO A 489 19.83 20.86 -4.97
CA PRO A 489 19.73 21.91 -3.95
C PRO A 489 20.34 21.46 -2.62
N GLY A 490 21.39 22.16 -2.20
CA GLY A 490 22.13 21.87 -0.96
C GLY A 490 23.24 20.83 -1.05
N LEU A 491 23.44 20.12 -2.17
CA LEU A 491 24.49 19.11 -2.31
C LEU A 491 25.23 19.23 -3.65
N GLU A 492 26.55 19.39 -3.57
CA GLU A 492 27.50 19.25 -4.68
C GLU A 492 28.52 18.17 -4.30
N LEU A 493 28.59 17.10 -5.09
CA LEU A 493 29.51 15.99 -4.86
C LEU A 493 30.28 15.70 -6.14
N GLN A 494 31.59 15.52 -5.98
CA GLN A 494 32.45 14.90 -6.98
C GLN A 494 33.15 13.69 -6.34
N ALA A 495 33.05 12.53 -6.99
CA ALA A 495 33.68 11.30 -6.51
C ALA A 495 34.33 10.55 -7.69
N PRO A 496 35.47 9.88 -7.48
CA PRO A 496 36.02 9.00 -8.50
C PRO A 496 35.06 7.83 -8.78
N LEU A 497 34.94 7.44 -10.05
CA LEU A 497 34.23 6.22 -10.47
C LEU A 497 35.25 5.07 -10.51
N PRO A 498 35.23 4.12 -9.55
CA PRO A 498 36.17 3.01 -9.54
C PRO A 498 35.83 1.98 -10.65
N GLY A 499 36.79 1.69 -11.52
CA GLY A 499 36.77 0.52 -12.42
C GLY A 499 36.26 0.77 -13.85
N ALA A 500 36.33 -0.27 -14.69
CA ALA A 500 35.75 -0.31 -16.04
C ALA A 500 34.58 -1.29 -16.06
N GLY A 501 33.57 -1.07 -16.92
CA GLY A 501 32.40 -1.94 -17.05
C GLY A 501 31.09 -1.36 -16.49
N CYS A 502 30.06 -2.22 -16.38
CA CYS A 502 28.72 -1.85 -15.92
C CYS A 502 28.62 -1.88 -14.40
N GLN A 503 28.24 -0.76 -13.80
CA GLN A 503 28.08 -0.64 -12.36
C GLN A 503 26.75 0.03 -12.03
N LEU A 504 26.22 -0.22 -10.84
CA LEU A 504 24.94 0.33 -10.39
C LEU A 504 25.17 1.47 -9.41
N LEU A 505 25.08 2.71 -9.88
CA LEU A 505 25.10 3.88 -9.02
C LEU A 505 23.78 3.97 -8.26
N THR A 506 23.84 4.31 -6.97
CA THR A 506 22.70 4.50 -6.07
C THR A 506 22.81 5.83 -5.38
N VAL A 507 21.78 6.66 -5.45
CA VAL A 507 21.68 7.94 -4.74
C VAL A 507 20.41 7.91 -3.90
N SER A 508 20.55 8.03 -2.58
CA SER A 508 19.42 8.13 -1.65
C SER A 508 19.44 9.47 -0.94
N ALA A 509 18.27 10.04 -0.71
CA ALA A 509 18.12 11.19 0.20
C ALA A 509 16.82 11.14 1.02
N TYR A 510 16.86 11.71 2.22
CA TYR A 510 15.68 11.93 3.06
C TYR A 510 15.80 13.20 3.85
N TYR A 511 14.66 13.80 4.15
CA TYR A 511 14.59 14.98 5.00
C TYR A 511 14.44 14.56 6.45
N GLN A 512 15.23 15.16 7.35
CA GLN A 512 15.07 15.10 8.79
C GLN A 512 14.41 16.37 9.32
N TRP A 513 13.25 16.25 9.97
CA TRP A 513 12.54 17.37 10.59
C TRP A 513 12.49 17.17 12.10
N PRO A 514 13.29 17.90 12.88
CA PRO A 514 13.21 17.81 14.33
C PRO A 514 11.89 18.40 14.84
N ALA A 515 11.06 17.54 15.45
CA ALA A 515 9.71 17.88 15.91
C ALA A 515 9.62 19.10 16.86
N ARG A 516 10.74 19.47 17.51
CA ARG A 516 10.82 20.59 18.46
C ARG A 516 11.47 21.84 17.88
N ARG A 517 12.09 21.77 16.69
CA ARG A 517 12.77 22.89 16.02
C ARG A 517 12.60 22.80 14.51
N PRO A 518 11.46 23.22 13.96
CA PRO A 518 11.20 23.14 12.52
C PRO A 518 12.23 23.88 11.64
N GLY A 519 12.98 24.82 12.22
CA GLY A 519 14.06 25.54 11.55
C GLY A 519 15.37 24.75 11.37
N ASP A 520 15.53 23.62 12.06
CA ASP A 520 16.75 22.80 12.01
C ASP A 520 16.56 21.58 11.09
N ALA A 521 15.78 21.71 10.01
CA ALA A 521 15.53 20.60 9.11
C ALA A 521 16.82 20.26 8.33
N GLU A 522 17.16 18.98 8.19
CA GLU A 522 18.38 18.52 7.51
C GLU A 522 18.02 17.64 6.30
N LEU A 523 18.77 17.72 5.19
CA LEU A 523 18.79 16.74 4.12
C LEU A 523 19.91 15.75 4.41
N HIS A 524 19.59 14.48 4.56
CA HIS A 524 20.57 13.40 4.60
C HIS A 524 20.66 12.74 3.23
N PHE A 525 21.88 12.47 2.76
CA PHE A 525 22.09 11.81 1.47
C PHE A 525 23.19 10.76 1.55
N GLN A 526 23.12 9.78 0.65
CA GLN A 526 24.11 8.73 0.50
C GLN A 526 24.27 8.34 -0.97
N VAL A 527 25.50 8.01 -1.36
CA VAL A 527 25.85 7.60 -2.73
C VAL A 527 26.67 6.32 -2.71
N TYR A 528 26.25 5.33 -3.49
CA TYR A 528 26.91 4.03 -3.62
C TYR A 528 27.14 3.67 -5.08
N LEU A 529 28.22 2.95 -5.34
CA LEU A 529 28.44 2.28 -6.61
C LEU A 529 28.48 0.78 -6.35
N ASP A 530 27.53 0.07 -6.94
CA ASP A 530 27.15 -1.29 -6.55
C ASP A 530 26.84 -1.37 -5.04
N ASP A 531 27.72 -2.03 -4.28
CA ASP A 531 27.62 -2.16 -2.83
C ASP A 531 28.66 -1.30 -2.08
N GLU A 532 29.52 -0.56 -2.79
CA GLU A 532 30.57 0.29 -2.20
C GLU A 532 30.06 1.72 -1.97
N ARG A 533 30.27 2.25 -0.75
CA ARG A 533 29.88 3.63 -0.42
C ARG A 533 30.89 4.62 -1.00
N LEU A 534 30.44 5.46 -1.93
CA LEU A 534 31.24 6.55 -2.47
C LEU A 534 31.17 7.80 -1.58
N ALA A 535 29.97 8.14 -1.09
CA ALA A 535 29.76 9.36 -0.31
C ALA A 535 28.52 9.30 0.59
N GLY A 536 28.39 10.28 1.48
CA GLY A 536 27.15 10.58 2.19
C GLY A 536 27.37 11.64 3.26
N GLY A 537 26.34 12.42 3.54
CA GLY A 537 26.43 13.59 4.42
C GLY A 537 25.06 14.07 4.89
N ARG A 538 25.07 15.22 5.55
CA ARG A 538 23.88 15.96 5.97
C ARG A 538 24.06 17.44 5.64
N GLU A 539 22.97 18.09 5.24
CA GLU A 539 22.95 19.50 4.84
C GLU A 539 21.75 20.20 5.47
N GLU A 540 21.94 21.39 6.02
CA GLU A 540 20.86 22.16 6.62
C GLU A 540 19.92 22.69 5.52
N LEU A 541 18.61 22.42 5.66
CA LEU A 541 17.60 22.84 4.69
C LEU A 541 17.30 24.33 4.87
N ARG A 542 17.51 25.09 3.79
CA ARG A 542 17.06 26.49 3.72
C ARG A 542 15.60 26.56 3.27
N PRO A 543 14.83 27.58 3.69
CA PRO A 543 13.42 27.73 3.31
C PRO A 543 13.16 27.67 1.81
N GLU A 544 14.09 28.11 0.97
CA GLU A 544 13.96 28.11 -0.49
C GLU A 544 14.00 26.70 -1.10
N MET A 545 14.58 25.72 -0.39
CA MET A 545 14.60 24.31 -0.79
C MET A 545 13.25 23.60 -0.53
N LEU A 546 12.34 24.25 0.20
CA LEU A 546 11.01 23.72 0.52
C LEU A 546 9.95 24.09 -0.52
N VAL A 547 10.21 25.08 -1.38
CA VAL A 547 9.15 25.82 -2.09
C VAL A 547 8.89 25.37 -3.52
N ASP A 548 9.79 24.68 -4.24
CA ASP A 548 9.61 24.54 -5.70
C ASP A 548 9.94 23.15 -6.32
N SER A 549 9.22 22.10 -5.90
CA SER A 549 9.24 20.77 -6.55
C SER A 549 7.98 20.48 -7.38
N TYR A 550 7.28 21.53 -7.83
CA TYR A 550 5.83 21.54 -8.19
C TYR A 550 5.48 21.60 -9.69
N GLY A 551 6.41 21.33 -10.61
CA GLY A 551 6.11 21.25 -12.05
C GLY A 551 5.69 19.85 -12.53
N ALA A 552 4.58 19.76 -13.27
CA ALA A 552 4.25 18.61 -14.10
C ALA A 552 5.17 18.60 -15.34
N THR A 553 5.75 17.45 -15.70
CA THR A 553 6.62 17.34 -16.86
C THR A 553 5.82 16.83 -18.07
N ARG A 554 5.75 17.63 -19.14
CA ARG A 554 5.42 17.14 -20.49
C ARG A 554 6.72 17.00 -21.27
N VAL A 555 7.02 15.81 -21.79
CA VAL A 555 8.01 15.63 -22.85
C VAL A 555 7.44 14.67 -23.90
N ALA A 556 7.51 15.09 -25.16
CA ALA A 556 7.04 14.34 -26.31
C ALA A 556 7.93 13.12 -26.62
N ALA A 557 7.29 12.08 -27.17
CA ALA A 557 7.80 10.75 -27.44
C ALA A 557 8.99 10.70 -28.43
N ASP A 558 9.95 9.78 -28.21
CA ASP A 558 10.06 8.54 -29.00
C ASP A 558 11.15 7.58 -28.45
N SER A 559 10.67 6.39 -28.09
CA SER A 559 11.28 5.05 -27.86
C SER A 559 12.67 4.86 -27.21
N GLY A 560 12.67 4.10 -26.10
CA GLY A 560 13.81 3.33 -25.57
C GLY A 560 13.80 3.22 -24.03
N GLU A 561 13.14 2.21 -23.46
CA GLU A 561 13.04 2.01 -21.99
C GLU A 561 14.32 1.42 -21.36
N LEU A 562 14.71 1.94 -20.19
CA LEU A 562 15.79 1.39 -19.35
C LEU A 562 15.27 1.20 -17.91
N VAL A 563 15.38 -0.02 -17.36
CA VAL A 563 14.80 -0.43 -16.06
C VAL A 563 15.89 -0.50 -15.00
N ILE A 564 15.77 0.20 -13.86
CA ILE A 564 16.87 0.33 -12.88
C ILE A 564 16.38 0.41 -11.43
N SER A 565 17.19 -0.05 -10.46
CA SER A 565 16.81 -0.42 -9.10
C SER A 565 16.84 0.70 -8.01
N ASN A 566 16.67 0.49 -6.69
CA ASN A 566 16.79 1.58 -5.66
C ASN A 566 17.20 1.14 -4.26
N THR A 567 18.24 1.74 -3.63
CA THR A 567 18.67 1.32 -2.27
C THR A 567 19.18 2.41 -1.31
N TYR A 568 18.92 2.26 0.01
CA TYR A 568 19.77 2.74 1.10
C TYR A 568 20.88 1.74 1.43
N LEU A 569 22.04 2.23 1.82
CA LEU A 569 23.12 1.38 2.32
C LEU A 569 23.72 1.99 3.60
N ASN A 570 24.36 1.14 4.38
CA ASN A 570 25.34 1.46 5.43
C ASN A 570 26.00 0.11 5.75
N GLY A 571 27.27 -0.07 5.34
CA GLY A 571 28.25 -0.96 5.99
C GLY A 571 28.60 -2.34 5.36
N ASN A 572 29.48 -2.35 4.34
CA ASN A 572 30.59 -3.28 3.99
C ASN A 572 30.39 -4.82 3.71
N PRO A 573 31.27 -5.47 2.90
CA PRO A 573 30.84 -6.13 1.65
C PRO A 573 31.30 -7.60 1.52
N SER A 574 30.53 -8.46 0.84
CA SER A 574 31.08 -9.65 0.14
C SER A 574 30.01 -10.47 -0.60
N GLY A 575 30.18 -10.59 -1.92
CA GLY A 575 30.05 -11.87 -2.65
C GLY A 575 28.67 -12.42 -3.04
N HIS A 576 28.17 -11.95 -4.20
CA HIS A 576 27.37 -12.57 -5.29
C HIS A 576 26.49 -13.84 -5.10
N TYR A 577 25.22 -13.80 -5.58
CA TYR A 577 24.77 -14.43 -6.85
C TYR A 577 23.24 -14.25 -7.18
N ARG A 578 22.99 -13.99 -8.49
CA ARG A 578 21.88 -14.30 -9.44
C ARG A 578 20.41 -14.54 -9.03
N ALA A 579 19.49 -13.95 -9.81
CA ALA A 579 18.30 -14.64 -10.34
C ALA A 579 18.06 -14.25 -11.83
N LEU A 580 17.64 -15.23 -12.63
CA LEU A 580 17.44 -15.22 -14.10
C LEU A 580 15.94 -15.45 -14.40
N THR A 581 15.33 -15.19 -15.58
CA THR A 581 15.82 -14.99 -16.96
C THR A 581 14.87 -14.07 -17.75
N GLY A 582 15.45 -13.22 -18.61
CA GLY A 582 14.82 -12.29 -19.56
C GLY A 582 15.58 -10.97 -19.50
N SER A 583 16.54 -10.75 -20.41
CA SER A 583 17.70 -9.87 -20.22
C SER A 583 17.35 -8.45 -19.76
N ALA A 584 18.01 -8.03 -18.68
CA ALA A 584 18.17 -6.64 -18.34
C ALA A 584 18.94 -5.94 -19.48
N PRO A 585 18.63 -4.70 -19.86
CA PRO A 585 19.52 -3.93 -20.72
C PRO A 585 20.76 -3.57 -19.89
N SER A 586 21.77 -4.41 -20.07
CA SER A 586 23.12 -4.26 -19.59
C SER A 586 23.84 -3.13 -20.33
N CYS A 587 24.96 -2.69 -19.77
CA CYS A 587 26.04 -2.12 -20.56
C CYS A 587 26.38 -3.06 -21.72
N PRO A 588 26.82 -2.50 -22.85
CA PRO A 588 26.29 -2.84 -24.16
C PRO A 588 26.57 -4.26 -24.64
N GLY A 589 25.50 -4.79 -25.25
CA GLY A 589 25.42 -6.07 -25.93
C GLY A 589 24.00 -6.63 -25.93
N GLU A 590 22.96 -5.81 -26.15
CA GLU A 590 21.64 -6.23 -26.67
C GLU A 590 20.73 -5.00 -26.91
N SER A 591 19.89 -5.12 -27.92
CA SER A 591 19.03 -4.14 -28.62
C SER A 591 17.89 -3.57 -27.80
#